data_AF-A0A376VXJ8-F1
#
_entry.id   AF-A0A376VXJ8-F1
#
_cell.length_a   1.000
_cell.length_b   1.000
_cell.length_c   1.000
_cell.angle_alpha   90.00
_cell.angle_beta   90.00
_cell.angle_gamma   90.00
#
_symmetry.space_group_name_H-M   'P 1'
#
loop_
_entity.id
_entity.type
_entity.pdbx_description
1 polymer ?
#
loop_
_entity_poly.entity_id
_entity_poly.type
_entity_poly.pdbx_seq_one_letter_code
_entity_poly.pdbx_strand_id
1 'polypeptide(L)'
;MKIKNLLAGMVLLGTSTFTGNIWAADWGPCRTASGDPFIFVTSFTKNIQNPTDNVTGQTYPDFYQWALGDKYSGVCECPSPNPTEARPTLYKTESTLAAGHNSTYFKITNNLEVSTRVYIANVGNVQVPFINKSNSQPGRECDQPTFGWTTGSKGQLSLYIAKPFVGEQNIPQTIIVSVFGTKRRMFIVQFQYHRCFFQERSP
;
A
#
# COMPACT_ATOMS: atom_id res chain seq x y z
N MET A 1 -55.19 -19.06 -57.88
CA MET A 1 -55.07 -20.23 -56.98
C MET A 1 -53.62 -20.74 -57.03
N LYS A 2 -53.04 -21.09 -55.87
CA LYS A 2 -51.72 -21.71 -55.61
C LYS A 2 -50.48 -20.81 -55.35
N ILE A 3 -50.45 -20.29 -54.12
CA ILE A 3 -49.44 -20.49 -53.03
C ILE A 3 -47.93 -20.63 -53.38
N LYS A 4 -47.20 -19.63 -52.87
CA LYS A 4 -45.95 -19.56 -52.08
C LYS A 4 -44.70 -20.33 -52.55
N ASN A 5 -43.57 -19.59 -52.57
CA ASN A 5 -42.30 -20.05 -52.00
C ASN A 5 -41.51 -18.86 -51.42
N LEU A 6 -41.18 -18.96 -50.13
CA LEU A 6 -40.25 -18.13 -49.37
C LEU A 6 -38.82 -18.36 -49.87
N LEU A 7 -38.01 -17.30 -50.02
CA LEU A 7 -36.55 -17.41 -50.00
C LEU A 7 -35.97 -16.25 -49.16
N ALA A 8 -35.24 -16.67 -48.13
CA ALA A 8 -34.50 -15.85 -47.17
C ALA A 8 -33.18 -15.35 -47.76
N GLY A 9 -32.66 -14.22 -47.29
CA GLY A 9 -31.36 -13.70 -47.73
C GLY A 9 -30.76 -12.60 -46.84
N MET A 10 -30.02 -13.04 -45.82
CA MET A 10 -28.85 -12.41 -45.15
C MET A 10 -28.90 -10.93 -44.72
N VAL A 11 -29.15 -10.74 -43.42
CA VAL A 11 -28.63 -9.58 -42.66
C VAL A 11 -27.18 -9.88 -42.26
N LEU A 12 -26.22 -9.17 -42.86
CA LEU A 12 -24.82 -9.15 -42.45
C LEU A 12 -24.69 -8.28 -41.18
N LEU A 13 -24.79 -8.92 -40.01
CA LEU A 13 -24.35 -8.34 -38.73
C LEU A 13 -22.83 -8.44 -38.65
N GLY A 14 -22.14 -7.35 -39.00
CA GLY A 14 -20.72 -7.20 -38.75
C GLY A 14 -20.45 -7.08 -37.25
N THR A 15 -20.09 -8.19 -36.60
CA THR A 15 -19.59 -8.20 -35.23
C THR A 15 -18.10 -7.85 -35.26
N SER A 16 -17.78 -6.57 -35.07
CA SER A 16 -16.41 -6.13 -34.77
C SER A 16 -16.01 -6.66 -33.39
N THR A 17 -15.30 -7.78 -33.35
CA THR A 17 -14.65 -8.28 -32.14
C THR A 17 -13.43 -7.42 -31.84
N PHE A 18 -13.58 -6.43 -30.95
CA PHE A 18 -12.45 -5.83 -30.26
C PHE A 18 -11.97 -6.81 -29.18
N THR A 19 -11.18 -7.81 -29.56
CA THR A 19 -10.43 -8.64 -28.60
C THR A 19 -8.95 -8.32 -28.75
N GLY A 20 -8.56 -7.13 -28.30
CA GLY A 20 -7.18 -6.82 -28.00
C GLY A 20 -6.96 -7.00 -26.51
N ASN A 21 -6.12 -7.97 -26.12
CA ASN A 21 -5.58 -7.99 -24.77
C ASN A 21 -4.80 -6.69 -24.57
N ILE A 22 -5.32 -5.79 -23.75
CA ILE A 22 -4.70 -4.51 -23.41
C ILE A 22 -3.56 -4.81 -22.43
N TRP A 23 -2.42 -5.24 -22.95
CA TRP A 23 -1.19 -5.26 -22.16
C TRP A 23 -0.74 -3.83 -21.94
N ALA A 24 -0.23 -3.52 -20.74
CA ALA A 24 0.44 -2.26 -20.51
C ALA A 24 1.64 -2.17 -21.47
N ALA A 25 1.75 -1.08 -22.24
CA ALA A 25 2.88 -0.89 -23.16
C ALA A 25 4.22 -0.66 -22.42
N ASP A 26 4.22 -0.62 -21.08
CA ASP A 26 5.34 -0.26 -20.23
C ASP A 26 5.28 -1.01 -18.89
N TRP A 27 6.34 -0.90 -18.09
CA TRP A 27 6.41 -1.39 -16.72
C TRP A 27 5.47 -0.62 -15.80
N GLY A 28 4.79 -1.32 -14.89
CA GLY A 28 3.74 -0.73 -14.07
C GLY A 28 3.61 -1.30 -12.65
N PRO A 29 2.46 -1.05 -12.02
CA PRO A 29 2.15 -1.49 -10.66
C PRO A 29 2.13 -3.02 -10.52
N CYS A 30 2.30 -3.47 -9.28
CA CYS A 30 2.13 -4.86 -8.89
C CYS A 30 0.84 -5.01 -8.08
N ARG A 31 0.17 -6.15 -8.26
CA ARG A 31 -1.05 -6.53 -7.56
C ARG A 31 -0.96 -7.95 -7.04
N THR A 32 -1.80 -8.29 -6.08
CA THR A 32 -1.97 -9.67 -5.64
C THR A 32 -2.68 -10.49 -6.72
N ALA A 33 -2.64 -11.82 -6.59
CA ALA A 33 -3.36 -12.73 -7.48
C ALA A 33 -4.88 -12.44 -7.54
N SER A 34 -5.50 -12.15 -6.39
CA SER A 34 -6.92 -11.80 -6.29
C SER A 34 -7.25 -10.37 -6.72
N GLY A 35 -6.27 -9.47 -6.77
CA GLY A 35 -6.46 -8.03 -6.94
C GLY A 35 -6.64 -7.29 -5.60
N ASP A 36 -7.10 -7.97 -4.56
CA ASP A 36 -7.26 -7.41 -3.21
C ASP A 36 -5.97 -7.49 -2.39
N PRO A 37 -5.66 -6.50 -1.54
CA PRO A 37 -4.46 -6.50 -0.72
C PRO A 37 -4.44 -7.68 0.26
N PHE A 38 -3.28 -8.33 0.39
CA PHE A 38 -3.07 -9.35 1.43
C PHE A 38 -2.94 -8.68 2.80
N ILE A 39 -3.72 -9.14 3.78
CA ILE A 39 -3.77 -8.54 5.11
C ILE A 39 -2.88 -9.32 6.07
N PHE A 40 -1.79 -8.71 6.51
CA PHE A 40 -0.99 -9.19 7.62
C PHE A 40 -1.60 -8.75 8.95
N VAL A 41 -1.83 -9.69 9.86
CA VAL A 41 -2.43 -9.42 11.17
C VAL A 41 -1.34 -9.46 12.25
N THR A 42 -1.26 -8.40 13.05
CA THR A 42 -0.32 -8.28 14.17
C THR A 42 -1.03 -7.80 15.42
N SER A 43 -0.67 -8.36 16.57
CA SER A 43 -1.21 -7.96 17.87
C SER A 43 -0.08 -7.80 18.89
N PHE A 44 -0.19 -6.80 19.76
CA PHE A 44 0.75 -6.57 20.84
C PHE A 44 0.00 -6.16 22.12
N THR A 45 0.64 -6.39 23.26
CA THR A 45 0.19 -5.90 24.56
C THR A 45 1.33 -5.12 25.20
N LYS A 46 1.10 -3.85 25.53
CA LYS A 46 2.08 -3.00 26.22
C LYS A 46 1.53 -2.60 27.59
N ASN A 47 2.14 -3.16 28.63
CA ASN A 47 1.89 -2.76 30.00
C ASN A 47 2.83 -1.60 30.37
N ILE A 48 2.27 -0.51 30.90
CA ILE A 48 3.00 0.63 31.47
C ILE A 48 3.06 0.40 32.98
N GLN A 49 4.21 -0.06 33.48
CA GLN A 49 4.36 -0.47 34.89
C GLN A 49 4.37 0.72 35.84
N ASN A 50 4.96 1.83 35.41
CA ASN A 50 5.08 3.03 36.22
C ASN A 50 3.99 4.04 35.84
N PRO A 51 3.07 4.40 36.75
CA PRO A 51 2.02 5.37 36.46
C PRO A 51 2.54 6.74 36.02
N THR A 52 3.76 7.13 36.42
CA THR A 52 4.36 8.42 36.00
C THR A 52 4.78 8.44 34.54
N ASP A 53 4.95 7.27 33.91
CA ASP A 53 5.32 7.16 32.50
C ASP A 53 4.10 7.37 31.58
N ASN A 54 2.89 7.37 32.14
CA ASN A 54 1.68 7.73 31.41
C ASN A 54 1.55 9.26 31.30
N VAL A 55 2.47 9.85 30.56
CA VAL A 55 2.57 11.30 30.33
C VAL A 55 2.56 11.58 28.83
N THR A 56 2.01 12.73 28.43
CA THR A 56 2.12 13.21 27.05
C THR A 56 3.59 13.27 26.65
N GLY A 57 3.92 12.74 25.47
CA GLY A 57 5.30 12.73 24.99
C GLY A 57 6.02 11.41 25.23
N GLN A 58 5.50 10.54 26.10
CA GLN A 58 6.12 9.25 26.35
C GLN A 58 6.16 8.43 25.06
N THR A 59 7.36 7.99 24.71
CA THR A 59 7.63 7.24 23.49
C THR A 59 8.24 5.89 23.82
N TYR A 60 7.70 4.84 23.22
CA TYR A 60 8.29 3.50 23.23
C TYR A 60 8.78 3.19 21.81
N PRO A 61 10.03 3.56 21.48
CA PRO A 61 10.57 3.38 20.13
C PRO A 61 10.81 1.91 19.83
N ASP A 62 10.39 1.47 18.65
CA ASP A 62 10.60 0.13 18.08
C ASP A 62 10.34 -1.02 19.10
N PHE A 63 9.36 -0.81 19.99
CA PHE A 63 9.10 -1.68 21.16
C PHE A 63 8.52 -3.04 20.79
N TYR A 64 7.87 -3.12 19.62
CA TYR A 64 7.28 -4.34 19.08
C TYR A 64 7.79 -4.59 17.67
N GLN A 65 8.12 -5.84 17.39
CA GLN A 65 8.50 -6.31 16.07
C GLN A 65 7.63 -7.48 15.68
N TRP A 66 7.17 -7.50 14.44
CA TRP A 66 6.47 -8.65 13.88
C TRP A 66 7.36 -9.35 12.86
N ALA A 67 7.28 -10.68 12.86
CA ALA A 67 7.92 -11.55 11.89
C ALA A 67 6.97 -12.70 11.57
N LEU A 68 6.09 -12.45 10.60
CA LEU A 68 5.04 -13.35 10.16
C LEU A 68 5.59 -14.31 9.09
N GLY A 69 5.14 -15.57 9.14
CA GLY A 69 5.49 -16.60 8.17
C GLY A 69 4.66 -16.56 6.89
N ASP A 70 3.63 -15.72 6.86
CA ASP A 70 2.66 -15.64 5.78
C ASP A 70 3.29 -15.11 4.48
N LYS A 71 2.78 -15.64 3.37
CA LYS A 71 3.21 -15.34 2.00
C LYS A 71 1.98 -15.15 1.14
N TYR A 72 2.10 -14.30 0.14
CA TYR A 72 1.07 -14.11 -0.88
C TYR A 72 1.63 -14.31 -2.29
N SER A 73 0.72 -14.38 -3.25
CA SER A 73 1.05 -14.40 -4.67
C SER A 73 0.84 -13.02 -5.28
N GLY A 74 1.77 -12.60 -6.14
CA GLY A 74 1.71 -11.30 -6.81
C GLY A 74 2.17 -11.36 -8.26
N VAL A 75 1.67 -10.41 -9.05
CA VAL A 75 2.02 -10.20 -10.46
C VAL A 75 2.13 -8.70 -10.72
N CYS A 76 2.99 -8.29 -11.65
CA CYS A 76 3.19 -6.90 -12.04
C CYS A 76 2.83 -6.66 -13.51
N GLU A 77 2.48 -5.42 -13.81
CA GLU A 77 2.36 -4.96 -15.19
C GLU A 77 3.75 -4.82 -15.83
N CYS A 78 3.87 -5.40 -17.03
CA CYS A 78 5.09 -5.42 -17.82
C CYS A 78 4.76 -5.22 -19.30
N PRO A 79 5.75 -4.81 -20.13
CA PRO A 79 5.54 -4.60 -21.57
C PRO A 79 5.10 -5.86 -22.33
N SER A 80 5.48 -7.04 -21.83
CA SER A 80 5.04 -8.34 -22.32
C SER A 80 5.02 -9.36 -21.18
N PRO A 81 4.34 -10.51 -21.32
CA PRO A 81 4.34 -11.57 -20.31
C PRO A 81 5.73 -12.15 -20.03
N ASN A 82 6.61 -12.13 -21.04
CA ASN A 82 7.99 -12.61 -20.97
C ASN A 82 8.95 -11.53 -21.48
N PRO A 83 9.21 -10.47 -20.69
CA PRO A 83 10.07 -9.38 -21.13
C PRO A 83 11.54 -9.84 -21.15
N THR A 84 12.31 -9.40 -22.15
CA THR A 84 13.76 -9.68 -22.22
C THR A 84 14.49 -9.08 -21.02
N GLU A 85 14.10 -7.87 -20.62
CA GLU A 85 14.66 -7.18 -19.47
C GLU A 85 13.99 -7.60 -18.16
N ALA A 86 14.78 -7.66 -17.08
CA ALA A 86 14.26 -7.83 -15.72
C ALA A 86 14.31 -6.48 -14.98
N ARG A 87 13.36 -6.25 -14.08
CA ARG A 87 13.33 -5.05 -13.23
C ARG A 87 13.16 -5.44 -11.77
N PRO A 88 13.84 -4.76 -10.83
CA PRO A 88 13.57 -4.98 -9.43
C PRO A 88 12.20 -4.41 -9.05
N THR A 89 11.60 -4.95 -8.00
CA THR A 89 10.36 -4.42 -7.47
C THR A 89 10.68 -3.24 -6.54
N LEU A 90 10.05 -2.10 -6.81
CA LEU A 90 10.10 -0.91 -5.98
C LEU A 90 8.86 -0.88 -5.10
N TYR A 91 9.06 -0.58 -3.82
CA TYR A 91 7.98 -0.50 -2.85
C TYR A 91 7.74 0.94 -2.40
N LYS A 92 6.47 1.22 -2.12
CA LYS A 92 5.99 2.43 -1.46
C LYS A 92 5.12 2.03 -0.27
N THR A 93 5.16 2.82 0.80
CA THR A 93 4.24 2.70 1.92
C THR A 93 3.54 4.02 2.17
N GLU A 94 2.27 3.90 2.56
CA GLU A 94 1.45 5.02 3.00
C GLU A 94 0.77 4.62 4.31
N SER A 95 0.61 5.57 5.22
CA SER A 95 -0.24 5.35 6.39
C SER A 95 -1.69 5.59 5.99
N THR A 96 -2.57 4.72 6.46
CA THR A 96 -4.02 4.83 6.35
C THR A 96 -4.63 5.65 7.49
N LEU A 97 -3.80 6.08 8.44
CA LEU A 97 -4.19 6.80 9.64
C LEU A 97 -4.01 8.32 9.47
N ALA A 98 -4.72 9.10 10.29
CA ALA A 98 -4.57 10.55 10.32
C ALA A 98 -3.18 10.94 10.85
N ALA A 99 -2.66 12.07 10.36
CA ALA A 99 -1.37 12.60 10.81
C ALA A 99 -1.36 12.83 12.33
N GLY A 100 -0.29 12.38 12.98
CA GLY A 100 -0.01 12.57 14.40
C GLY A 100 0.77 13.84 14.68
N HIS A 101 1.64 13.78 15.69
CA HIS A 101 2.45 14.92 16.11
C HIS A 101 3.59 15.26 15.12
N ASN A 102 3.99 14.33 14.24
CA ASN A 102 5.03 14.56 13.23
C ASN A 102 4.74 13.75 11.94
N SER A 103 5.66 13.79 10.98
CA SER A 103 5.48 13.16 9.66
C SER A 103 5.58 11.62 9.64
N THR A 104 6.02 10.98 10.73
CA THR A 104 6.20 9.52 10.82
C THR A 104 5.30 8.86 11.85
N TYR A 105 4.63 9.66 12.70
CA TYR A 105 3.64 9.21 13.66
C TYR A 105 2.23 9.51 13.17
N PHE A 106 1.35 8.55 13.38
CA PHE A 106 -0.04 8.62 12.95
C PHE A 106 -0.98 8.20 14.07
N LYS A 107 -2.15 8.82 14.13
CA LYS A 107 -3.14 8.63 15.19
C LYS A 107 -3.86 7.31 14.99
N ILE A 108 -3.64 6.36 15.90
CA ILE A 108 -4.38 5.09 15.92
C ILE A 108 -5.62 5.18 16.81
N THR A 109 -5.61 6.08 17.78
CA THR A 109 -6.71 6.39 18.69
C THR A 109 -6.65 7.87 19.09
N ASN A 110 -7.56 8.32 19.97
CA ASN A 110 -7.53 9.69 20.51
C ASN A 110 -6.35 9.98 21.44
N ASN A 111 -5.69 8.94 21.96
CA ASN A 111 -4.67 9.04 23.00
C ASN A 111 -3.31 8.52 22.56
N LEU A 112 -3.29 7.62 21.57
CA LEU A 112 -2.09 6.92 21.11
C LEU A 112 -1.82 7.21 19.64
N GLU A 113 -0.54 7.37 19.34
CA GLU A 113 0.00 7.44 18.00
C GLU A 113 1.01 6.30 17.78
N VAL A 114 1.13 5.87 16.53
CA VAL A 114 2.05 4.82 16.14
C VAL A 114 2.95 5.27 15.01
N SER A 115 4.19 4.80 15.04
CA SER A 115 5.13 4.91 13.93
C SER A 115 5.58 3.50 13.54
N THR A 116 5.73 3.26 12.25
CA THR A 116 5.90 1.92 11.71
C THR A 116 7.11 1.86 10.80
N ARG A 117 7.86 0.77 10.88
CA ARG A 117 8.91 0.42 9.92
C ARG A 117 8.54 -0.88 9.23
N VAL A 118 8.68 -0.94 7.91
CA VAL A 118 8.41 -2.17 7.13
C VAL A 118 9.70 -2.68 6.52
N TYR A 119 9.94 -3.98 6.61
CA TYR A 119 11.12 -4.62 6.05
C TYR A 119 11.02 -4.73 4.52
N ILE A 120 12.02 -4.19 3.82
CA ILE A 120 12.24 -4.41 2.38
C ILE A 120 13.48 -5.27 2.21
N ALA A 121 13.38 -6.33 1.41
CA ALA A 121 14.51 -7.22 1.12
C ALA A 121 15.70 -6.42 0.57
N ASN A 122 16.92 -6.75 1.01
CA ASN A 122 18.17 -6.06 0.65
C ASN A 122 18.24 -4.57 1.04
N VAL A 123 17.32 -4.07 1.86
CA VAL A 123 17.34 -2.71 2.43
C VAL A 123 17.28 -2.74 3.96
N GLY A 124 16.38 -3.56 4.52
CA GLY A 124 16.11 -3.59 5.96
C GLY A 124 14.79 -2.92 6.33
N ASN A 125 14.64 -2.56 7.61
CA ASN A 125 13.43 -1.91 8.13
C ASN A 125 13.42 -0.42 7.75
N VAL A 126 12.51 -0.04 6.85
CA VAL A 126 12.38 1.33 6.36
C VAL A 126 11.21 2.04 7.04
N GLN A 127 11.45 3.26 7.51
CA GLN A 127 10.45 4.12 8.14
C GLN A 127 9.31 4.46 7.19
N VAL A 128 8.06 4.22 7.61
CA VAL A 128 6.84 4.63 6.91
C VAL A 128 6.57 6.12 7.16
N PRO A 129 6.13 6.91 6.16
CA PRO A 129 5.96 6.54 4.75
C PRO A 129 7.28 6.61 3.96
N PHE A 130 7.45 5.72 2.98
CA PHE A 130 8.57 5.76 2.04
C PHE A 130 8.12 5.48 0.61
N ILE A 131 8.94 5.83 -0.37
CA ILE A 131 8.69 5.62 -1.79
C ILE A 131 9.95 5.16 -2.51
N ASN A 132 9.78 4.40 -3.59
CA ASN A 132 10.84 3.94 -4.49
C ASN A 132 11.96 3.13 -3.79
N LYS A 133 11.61 2.29 -2.80
CA LYS A 133 12.58 1.39 -2.16
C LYS A 133 12.67 0.09 -2.92
N SER A 134 13.82 -0.14 -3.55
CA SER A 134 14.07 -1.34 -4.36
C SER A 134 14.42 -2.54 -3.50
N ASN A 135 13.92 -3.72 -3.87
CA ASN A 135 14.41 -4.98 -3.32
C ASN A 135 15.74 -5.45 -3.95
N SER A 136 16.29 -4.74 -4.94
CA SER A 136 17.51 -5.13 -5.67
C SER A 136 17.50 -6.55 -6.23
N GLN A 137 16.31 -7.10 -6.51
CA GLN A 137 16.12 -8.43 -7.09
C GLN A 137 15.43 -8.27 -8.44
N PRO A 138 16.20 -8.20 -9.55
CA PRO A 138 15.62 -8.13 -10.88
C PRO A 138 14.77 -9.37 -11.15
N GLY A 139 13.49 -9.15 -11.47
CA GLY A 139 12.51 -10.20 -11.71
C GLY A 139 11.65 -9.92 -12.94
N ARG A 140 10.92 -10.95 -13.36
CA ARG A 140 9.99 -10.94 -14.52
C ARG A 140 8.62 -11.50 -14.11
N GLU A 141 8.10 -11.07 -12.96
CA GLU A 141 6.80 -11.47 -12.44
C GLU A 141 5.65 -10.81 -13.25
N CYS A 142 5.52 -11.19 -14.53
CA CYS A 142 4.78 -10.44 -15.55
C CYS A 142 3.61 -11.19 -16.19
N ASP A 143 3.61 -12.53 -16.11
CA ASP A 143 2.59 -13.39 -16.73
C ASP A 143 1.61 -13.90 -15.66
N GLN A 144 2.01 -14.96 -14.96
CA GLN A 144 1.21 -15.57 -13.90
C GLN A 144 1.65 -15.09 -12.52
N PRO A 145 0.72 -14.99 -11.55
CA PRO A 145 1.07 -14.66 -10.18
C PRO A 145 2.10 -15.64 -9.60
N THR A 146 3.23 -15.10 -9.15
CA THR A 146 4.30 -15.88 -8.53
C THR A 146 4.08 -15.95 -7.02
N PHE A 147 4.28 -17.12 -6.43
CA PHE A 147 4.17 -17.33 -4.98
C PHE A 147 5.45 -16.89 -4.26
N GLY A 148 5.32 -16.56 -2.98
CA GLY A 148 6.46 -16.31 -2.09
C GLY A 148 6.75 -14.83 -1.82
N TRP A 149 5.82 -13.94 -2.15
CA TRP A 149 5.91 -12.54 -1.79
C TRP A 149 5.71 -12.39 -0.28
N THR A 150 6.66 -11.74 0.39
CA THR A 150 6.69 -11.57 1.85
C THR A 150 6.77 -10.11 2.29
N THR A 151 6.80 -9.15 1.36
CA THR A 151 6.89 -7.74 1.73
C THR A 151 5.66 -7.32 2.53
N GLY A 152 5.86 -6.86 3.77
CA GLY A 152 4.81 -6.62 4.77
C GLY A 152 4.82 -7.60 5.95
N SER A 153 5.38 -8.81 5.77
CA SER A 153 5.40 -9.86 6.80
C SER A 153 6.36 -9.56 7.96
N LYS A 154 7.28 -8.60 7.78
CA LYS A 154 8.24 -8.17 8.81
C LYS A 154 8.24 -6.67 8.98
N GLY A 155 8.37 -6.22 10.23
CA GLY A 155 8.54 -4.81 10.55
C GLY A 155 8.55 -4.52 12.05
N GLN A 156 8.54 -3.24 12.39
CA GLN A 156 8.63 -2.73 13.76
C GLN A 156 7.58 -1.64 14.00
N LEU A 157 7.14 -1.53 15.24
CA LEU A 157 6.15 -0.58 15.71
C LEU A 157 6.71 0.20 16.90
N SER A 158 6.56 1.52 16.82
CA SER A 158 6.80 2.46 17.90
C SER A 158 5.47 3.00 18.41
N LEU A 159 5.34 3.17 19.73
CA LEU A 159 4.14 3.72 20.36
C LEU A 159 4.44 5.08 20.96
N TYR A 160 3.50 6.00 20.87
CA TYR A 160 3.58 7.33 21.46
C TYR A 160 2.28 7.66 22.21
N ILE A 161 2.42 8.20 23.41
CA ILE A 161 1.29 8.69 24.22
C ILE A 161 1.07 10.17 23.89
N ALA A 162 0.05 10.44 23.07
CA ALA A 162 -0.37 11.80 22.74
C ALA A 162 -1.25 12.42 23.82
N LYS A 163 -2.01 11.59 24.55
CA LYS A 163 -2.77 12.02 25.72
C LYS A 163 -2.82 10.90 26.76
N PRO A 164 -2.43 11.15 28.02
CA PRO A 164 -2.61 10.20 29.10
C PRO A 164 -4.04 9.68 29.21
N PHE A 165 -4.19 8.45 29.66
CA PHE A 165 -5.48 7.79 29.86
C PHE A 165 -5.49 6.99 31.16
N VAL A 166 -6.66 6.76 31.73
CA VAL A 166 -6.81 5.99 32.97
C VAL A 166 -7.32 4.60 32.63
N GLY A 167 -6.75 3.56 33.24
CA GLY A 167 -7.12 2.17 32.98
C GLY A 167 -6.43 1.59 31.75
N GLU A 168 -7.18 0.88 30.93
CA GLU A 168 -6.69 0.23 29.71
C GLU A 168 -7.24 0.87 28.45
N GLN A 169 -6.49 0.75 27.36
CA GLN A 169 -6.93 1.19 26.04
C GLN A 169 -6.77 0.09 25.00
N ASN A 170 -7.91 -0.42 24.54
CA ASN A 170 -7.97 -1.45 23.52
C ASN A 170 -7.98 -0.82 22.13
N ILE A 171 -7.04 -1.25 21.28
CA ILE A 171 -6.96 -0.83 19.88
C ILE A 171 -7.72 -1.86 19.04
N PRO A 172 -8.85 -1.49 18.41
CA PRO A 172 -9.57 -2.42 17.53
C PRO A 172 -8.73 -2.75 16.28
N GLN A 173 -9.10 -3.81 15.58
CA GLN A 173 -8.43 -4.20 14.33
C GLN A 173 -8.47 -3.04 13.33
N THR A 174 -7.29 -2.47 13.07
CA THR A 174 -7.13 -1.25 12.27
C THR A 174 -6.02 -1.47 11.26
N ILE A 175 -6.25 -1.13 10.00
CA ILE A 175 -5.19 -1.07 8.99
C ILE A 175 -4.35 0.16 9.29
N ILE A 176 -3.04 -0.02 9.48
CA ILE A 176 -2.11 1.07 9.86
C ILE A 176 -1.18 1.50 8.72
N VAL A 177 -0.91 0.59 7.78
CA VAL A 177 0.00 0.79 6.65
C VAL A 177 -0.51 0.04 5.43
N SER A 178 -0.44 0.70 4.28
CA SER A 178 -0.61 0.07 2.96
C SER A 178 0.73 -0.03 2.25
N VAL A 179 1.02 -1.19 1.67
CA VAL A 179 2.25 -1.47 0.92
C VAL A 179 1.89 -1.60 -0.55
N PHE A 180 2.57 -0.84 -1.40
CA PHE A 180 2.41 -0.88 -2.84
C PHE A 180 3.71 -1.34 -3.50
N GLY A 181 3.60 -2.14 -4.56
CA GLY A 181 4.73 -2.57 -5.40
C GLY A 181 4.60 -2.02 -6.81
N THR A 182 5.72 -1.76 -7.48
CA THR A 182 5.78 -1.35 -8.89
C THR A 182 7.12 -1.75 -9.51
N LYS A 183 7.13 -2.04 -10.81
CA LYS A 183 8.37 -2.25 -11.59
C LYS A 183 8.90 -0.95 -12.22
N ARG A 184 8.16 0.15 -12.08
CA ARG A 184 8.51 1.48 -12.60
C ARG A 184 8.66 2.49 -11.48
N ARG A 185 9.67 3.36 -11.58
CA ARG A 185 9.92 4.43 -10.60
C ARG A 185 8.73 5.38 -10.55
N MET A 186 8.26 5.66 -9.34
CA MET A 186 7.15 6.58 -9.10
C MET A 186 7.69 8.01 -9.05
N PHE A 187 7.05 8.91 -9.80
CA PHE A 187 7.36 10.34 -9.77
C PHE A 187 6.50 11.02 -8.70
N ILE A 188 7.09 11.96 -7.98
CA ILE A 188 6.38 12.79 -7.00
C ILE A 188 6.11 14.14 -7.67
N VAL A 189 4.84 14.51 -7.79
CA VAL A 189 4.44 15.87 -8.17
C VAL A 189 4.07 16.59 -6.88
N GLN A 190 4.79 17.66 -6.54
CA GLN A 190 4.49 18.48 -5.36
C GLN A 190 3.76 19.75 -5.80
N PHE A 191 2.62 20.03 -5.17
CA PHE A 191 1.91 21.30 -5.31
C PHE A 191 2.24 22.17 -4.11
N GLN A 192 2.80 23.35 -4.35
CA GLN A 192 3.06 24.33 -3.30
C GLN A 192 1.92 25.35 -3.28
N TYR A 193 1.19 25.42 -2.17
CA TYR A 193 0.21 26.48 -1.94
C TYR A 193 0.92 27.71 -1.35
N HIS A 194 0.82 28.87 -1.99
CA HIS A 194 1.17 30.15 -1.39
C HIS A 194 -0.09 30.77 -0.79
N ARG A 195 -0.11 30.99 0.52
CA ARG A 195 -1.20 31.71 1.18
C ARG A 195 -1.33 33.11 0.58
N CYS A 196 -2.47 33.42 -0.03
CA CYS A 196 -2.86 34.81 -0.30
C CYS A 196 -3.28 35.45 1.04
N PHE A 197 -2.54 36.45 1.49
CA PHE A 197 -2.95 37.32 2.60
C PHE A 197 -4.06 38.24 2.08
N PHE A 198 -5.31 38.00 2.49
CA PHE A 198 -6.37 39.01 2.36
C PHE A 198 -6.20 40.01 3.51
N GLN A 199 -5.68 41.20 3.22
CA GLN A 199 -5.79 42.35 4.12
C GLN A 199 -7.12 43.05 3.82
N GLU A 200 -8.06 42.97 4.75
CA GLU A 200 -9.26 43.77 4.74
C GLU A 200 -8.87 45.21 5.14
N ARG A 201 -8.89 46.15 4.18
CA ARG A 201 -8.87 47.59 4.51
C ARG A 201 -10.30 48.01 4.82
N SER A 202 -10.60 48.20 6.09
CA SER A 202 -11.75 49.00 6.51
C SER A 202 -11.44 50.49 6.30
N PRO A 203 -12.32 51.26 5.64
CA PRO A 203 -12.32 52.72 5.71
C PRO A 203 -12.81 53.23 7.08
#